data_AF-A0A2V5P8V8-F1
#
_entry.id   AF-A0A2V5P8V8-F1
#
_cell.length_a   1.000
_cell.length_b   1.000
_cell.length_c   1.000
_cell.angle_alpha   90.00
_cell.angle_beta   90.00
_cell.angle_gamma   90.00
#
_symmetry.space_group_name_H-M   'P 1'
#
loop_
_entity.id
_entity.type
_entity.pdbx_description
1 polymer ?
#
loop_
_entity_poly.entity_id
_entity_poly.type
_entity_poly.pdbx_seq_one_letter_code
_entity_poly.pdbx_strand_id
1 'polypeptide(L)'
;ALVIDPGTGAYYADPRLRAWLASRAAHNAPCPTAVDYPRRLGPFLWAEHHAVPELEASARVAVGSLRLPQGVIFRSIRRLEKLDGWEVTDRFEPRFKDGTGDFTVCWQFAPDSWVKKIAERKFSIHRAESTVMIEVDDSWSVVELFEPVGEEEPRRSTASPSGSLEGIVSPAFRQVCGAPFLKLTARPGDKPCVFTTAFLASAPA
;
A
#
# COMPACT_ATOMS: atom_id res chain seq x y z
N ALA A 1 -10.89 -4.29 10.41
CA ALA A 1 -9.51 -3.77 10.24
C ALA A 1 -9.59 -2.41 9.54
N LEU A 2 -8.63 -1.51 9.77
CA LEU A 2 -8.57 -0.21 9.10
C LEU A 2 -7.76 -0.28 7.80
N VAL A 3 -6.54 -0.84 7.87
CA VAL A 3 -5.71 -1.19 6.70
C VAL A 3 -6.07 -2.61 6.26
N ILE A 4 -6.31 -2.82 4.97
CA ILE A 4 -6.78 -4.11 4.43
C ILE A 4 -5.95 -4.58 3.24
N ASP A 5 -6.03 -5.88 2.97
CA ASP A 5 -5.62 -6.44 1.69
C ASP A 5 -6.66 -6.07 0.60
N PRO A 6 -6.25 -5.80 -0.65
CA PRO A 6 -7.18 -5.57 -1.76
C PRO A 6 -8.07 -6.78 -2.08
N GLY A 7 -7.72 -8.00 -1.63
CA GLY A 7 -8.51 -9.19 -1.84
C GLY A 7 -8.31 -9.82 -3.22
N THR A 8 -9.16 -10.77 -3.59
CA THR A 8 -8.97 -11.59 -4.82
C THR A 8 -9.97 -11.28 -5.93
N GLY A 9 -11.15 -10.72 -5.62
CA GLY A 9 -12.20 -10.51 -6.60
C GLY A 9 -12.83 -11.84 -7.02
N ALA A 10 -12.71 -12.17 -8.30
CA ALA A 10 -13.12 -13.43 -8.88
C ALA A 10 -11.97 -14.02 -9.70
N TYR A 11 -11.84 -15.34 -9.75
CA TYR A 11 -10.71 -15.99 -10.42
C TYR A 11 -10.71 -15.82 -11.95
N TYR A 12 -11.89 -15.84 -12.59
CA TYR A 12 -12.00 -15.93 -14.06
C TYR A 12 -12.94 -14.89 -14.70
N ALA A 13 -13.47 -13.92 -13.94
CA ALA A 13 -14.45 -12.98 -14.47
C ALA A 13 -13.80 -11.81 -15.23
N ASP A 14 -12.90 -11.08 -14.57
CA ASP A 14 -12.21 -9.92 -15.13
C ASP A 14 -10.69 -10.11 -14.96
N PRO A 15 -9.96 -10.48 -16.04
CA PRO A 15 -8.52 -10.71 -15.99
C PRO A 15 -7.73 -9.46 -15.57
N ARG A 16 -8.20 -8.27 -15.94
CA ARG A 16 -7.51 -7.01 -15.65
C ARG A 16 -7.64 -6.68 -14.17
N LEU A 17 -8.85 -6.78 -13.63
CA LEU A 17 -9.08 -6.62 -12.20
C LEU A 17 -8.32 -7.66 -11.39
N ARG A 18 -8.34 -8.92 -11.83
CA ARG A 18 -7.60 -9.99 -11.15
C ARG A 18 -6.09 -9.76 -11.16
N ALA A 19 -5.54 -9.23 -12.24
CA ALA A 19 -4.13 -8.85 -12.33
C ALA A 19 -3.81 -7.69 -11.39
N TRP A 20 -4.65 -6.65 -11.37
CA TRP A 20 -4.51 -5.51 -10.46
C TRP A 20 -4.52 -5.93 -9.00
N LEU A 21 -5.55 -6.67 -8.56
CA LEU A 21 -5.73 -7.07 -7.16
C LEU A 21 -4.58 -7.94 -6.62
N ALA A 22 -3.81 -8.61 -7.49
CA ALA A 22 -2.62 -9.37 -7.11
C ALA A 22 -1.30 -8.68 -7.46
N SER A 23 -1.37 -7.46 -7.99
CA SER A 23 -0.19 -6.64 -8.27
C SER A 23 0.32 -6.03 -6.98
N ARG A 24 1.64 -5.88 -6.85
CA ARG A 24 2.27 -5.25 -5.70
C ARG A 24 1.72 -3.85 -5.42
N ALA A 25 1.37 -3.11 -6.47
CA ALA A 25 0.85 -1.75 -6.39
C ALA A 25 -0.51 -1.65 -5.66
N ALA A 26 -1.29 -2.73 -5.58
CA ALA A 26 -2.56 -2.78 -4.86
C ALA A 26 -2.39 -3.11 -3.37
N HIS A 27 -1.21 -3.56 -2.93
CA HIS A 27 -0.96 -3.95 -1.55
C HIS A 27 -0.17 -2.89 -0.77
N ASN A 28 -0.30 -2.95 0.55
CA ASN A 28 0.37 -2.10 1.52
C ASN A 28 1.87 -2.42 1.63
N ALA A 29 2.67 -2.25 0.57
CA ALA A 29 4.10 -2.54 0.56
C ALA A 29 4.87 -1.62 -0.41
N PRO A 30 6.20 -1.46 -0.26
CA PRO A 30 7.01 -0.75 -1.23
C PRO A 30 6.91 -1.39 -2.60
N CYS A 31 6.61 -0.58 -3.61
CA CYS A 31 6.48 -0.96 -5.00
C CYS A 31 7.43 -0.12 -5.86
N PRO A 32 8.67 -0.60 -6.10
CA PRO A 32 9.62 0.06 -6.98
C PRO A 32 9.07 0.23 -8.40
N THR A 33 9.24 1.43 -8.96
CA THR A 33 8.83 1.72 -10.34
C THR A 33 9.90 1.18 -11.28
N ALA A 34 9.62 0.10 -12.03
CA ALA A 34 10.39 -0.29 -13.23
C ALA A 34 10.03 -1.70 -13.74
N VAL A 35 9.51 -2.60 -12.90
CA VAL A 35 9.42 -4.02 -13.25
C VAL A 35 8.12 -4.64 -12.78
N ASP A 36 7.41 -5.26 -13.72
CA ASP A 36 6.29 -6.17 -13.44
C ASP A 36 6.83 -7.52 -12.95
N TYR A 37 7.07 -7.63 -11.64
CA TYR A 37 7.64 -8.81 -11.00
C TYR A 37 7.12 -9.01 -9.56
N PRO A 38 6.87 -10.25 -9.12
CA PRO A 38 6.93 -11.51 -9.89
C PRO A 38 5.88 -11.60 -11.00
N ARG A 39 6.17 -12.36 -12.07
CA ARG A 39 5.32 -12.41 -13.27
C ARG A 39 4.37 -13.61 -13.24
N ARG A 40 3.07 -13.33 -13.37
CA ARG A 40 2.01 -14.34 -13.42
C ARG A 40 1.55 -14.62 -14.86
N LEU A 41 1.16 -15.85 -15.14
CA LEU A 41 0.48 -16.28 -16.38
C LEU A 41 -0.94 -16.75 -16.05
N GLY A 42 -1.73 -15.84 -15.49
CA GLY A 42 -3.08 -16.12 -14.99
C GLY A 42 -3.15 -16.35 -13.48
N PRO A 43 -4.28 -16.87 -12.97
CA PRO A 43 -4.54 -16.89 -11.53
C PRO A 43 -3.65 -17.83 -10.72
N PHE A 44 -3.14 -18.90 -11.34
CA PHE A 44 -2.47 -20.00 -10.65
C PHE A 44 -1.05 -20.30 -11.17
N LEU A 45 -0.69 -19.79 -12.35
CA LEU A 45 0.61 -20.04 -12.95
C LEU A 45 1.53 -18.83 -12.78
N TRP A 46 2.77 -19.10 -12.40
CA TRP A 46 3.84 -18.12 -12.33
C TRP A 46 4.83 -18.38 -13.46
N ALA A 47 5.16 -17.35 -14.24
CA ALA A 47 6.31 -17.41 -15.14
C ALA A 47 7.61 -17.24 -14.35
N GLU A 48 7.58 -16.37 -13.33
CA GLU A 48 8.73 -16.00 -12.53
C GLU A 48 8.30 -15.82 -11.08
N HIS A 49 9.08 -16.38 -10.15
CA HIS A 49 8.86 -16.26 -8.72
C HIS A 49 9.89 -15.31 -8.12
N HIS A 50 9.47 -14.50 -7.14
CA HIS A 50 10.41 -13.77 -6.30
C HIS A 50 11.17 -14.71 -5.37
N ALA A 51 12.33 -14.27 -4.87
CA ALA A 51 13.02 -14.95 -3.78
C ALA A 51 12.11 -15.04 -2.54
N VAL A 52 12.34 -16.02 -1.66
CA VAL A 52 11.64 -16.08 -0.38
C VAL A 52 11.99 -14.80 0.41
N PRO A 53 11.01 -14.03 0.91
CA PRO A 53 11.29 -12.86 1.75
C PRO A 53 12.04 -13.27 3.02
N GLU A 54 12.99 -12.45 3.43
CA GLU A 54 13.69 -12.62 4.71
C GLU A 54 12.97 -11.80 5.79
N LEU A 55 12.87 -12.34 7.00
CA LEU A 55 12.26 -11.66 8.15
C LEU A 55 13.16 -11.83 9.37
N GLU A 56 13.62 -10.72 9.90
CA GLU A 56 14.30 -10.64 11.18
C GLU A 56 13.38 -9.94 12.19
N ALA A 57 12.99 -10.64 13.25
CA ALA A 57 12.06 -10.11 14.24
C ALA A 57 12.64 -10.18 15.65
N SER A 58 12.46 -9.08 16.37
CA SER A 58 12.71 -8.95 17.81
C SER A 58 11.38 -8.64 18.52
N ALA A 59 11.40 -8.48 19.84
CA ALA A 59 10.21 -8.16 20.62
C ALA A 59 9.57 -6.79 20.25
N ARG A 60 10.32 -5.88 19.61
CA ARG A 60 9.87 -4.49 19.36
C ARG A 60 9.95 -4.05 17.91
N VAL A 61 10.73 -4.74 17.10
CA VAL A 61 11.01 -4.40 15.70
C VAL A 61 10.98 -5.66 14.87
N ALA A 62 10.28 -5.61 13.74
CA ALA A 62 10.36 -6.60 12.68
C ALA A 62 10.88 -5.94 11.40
N VAL A 63 11.91 -6.53 10.79
CA VAL A 63 12.50 -6.08 9.54
C VAL A 63 12.32 -7.16 8.49
N GLY A 64 11.58 -6.84 7.43
CA GLY A 64 11.42 -7.69 6.26
C GLY A 64 12.28 -7.18 5.10
N SER A 65 12.88 -8.10 4.34
CA SER A 65 13.56 -7.79 3.09
C SER A 65 13.05 -8.67 1.95
N LEU A 66 13.05 -8.14 0.72
CA LEU A 66 12.73 -8.92 -0.47
C LEU A 66 13.63 -8.51 -1.62
N ARG A 67 14.34 -9.51 -2.17
CA ARG A 67 15.18 -9.35 -3.36
C ARG A 67 14.32 -9.40 -4.62
N LEU A 68 14.49 -8.39 -5.46
CA LEU A 68 13.87 -8.23 -6.77
C LEU A 68 14.95 -8.09 -7.86
N PRO A 69 14.62 -8.29 -9.15
CA PRO A 69 15.57 -8.10 -10.23
C PRO A 69 16.24 -6.71 -10.24
N GLN A 70 15.46 -5.68 -9.90
CA GLN A 70 15.87 -4.28 -9.88
C GLN A 70 16.56 -3.80 -8.60
N GLY A 71 16.60 -4.62 -7.54
CA GLY A 71 17.14 -4.19 -6.25
C GLY A 71 16.56 -4.94 -5.06
N VAL A 72 16.72 -4.38 -3.86
CA VAL A 72 16.20 -4.98 -2.62
C VAL A 72 15.27 -3.99 -1.94
N ILE A 73 14.06 -4.43 -1.62
CA ILE A 73 13.14 -3.64 -0.78
C ILE A 73 13.29 -4.07 0.68
N PHE A 74 13.14 -3.11 1.57
CA PHE A 74 13.15 -3.31 3.01
C PHE A 74 11.94 -2.62 3.62
N ARG A 75 11.40 -3.25 4.65
CA ARG A 75 10.42 -2.65 5.55
C ARG A 75 10.79 -2.95 6.99
N SER A 76 10.84 -1.93 7.83
CA SER A 76 10.85 -2.10 9.28
C SER A 76 9.50 -1.70 9.86
N ILE A 77 9.02 -2.46 10.83
CA ILE A 77 7.84 -2.13 11.63
C ILE A 77 8.28 -2.12 13.09
N ARG A 78 8.17 -0.97 13.73
CA ARG A 78 8.58 -0.75 15.11
C ARG A 78 7.38 -0.29 15.94
N ARG A 79 7.18 -0.89 17.12
CA ARG A 79 6.20 -0.38 18.08
C ARG A 79 6.72 0.92 18.72
N LEU A 80 5.87 1.93 18.79
CA LEU A 80 6.18 3.16 19.52
C LEU A 80 5.87 2.95 21.01
N GLU A 81 6.81 3.29 21.90
CA GLU A 81 6.65 3.00 23.34
C GLU A 81 5.85 4.08 24.07
N LYS A 82 6.05 5.34 23.68
CA LYS A 82 5.42 6.50 24.32
C LYS A 82 4.04 6.81 23.74
N LEU A 83 3.79 6.34 22.53
CA LEU A 83 2.55 6.51 21.79
C LEU A 83 2.03 5.11 21.47
N ASP A 84 0.76 4.83 21.72
CA ASP A 84 0.18 3.57 21.30
C ASP A 84 0.10 3.55 19.77
N GLY A 85 1.03 2.87 19.11
CA GLY A 85 1.15 2.94 17.67
C GLY A 85 2.36 2.22 17.09
N TRP A 86 2.49 2.34 15.78
CA TRP A 86 3.51 1.70 14.96
C TRP A 86 4.18 2.71 14.05
N GLU A 87 5.49 2.60 13.93
CA GLU A 87 6.27 3.28 12.90
C GLU A 87 6.64 2.26 11.84
N VAL A 88 6.39 2.59 10.58
CA VAL A 88 6.78 1.81 9.43
C VAL A 88 7.83 2.61 8.68
N THR A 89 9.01 2.02 8.46
CA THR A 89 10.02 2.59 7.58
C THR A 89 10.21 1.72 6.36
N ASP A 90 10.24 2.36 5.20
CA ASP A 90 10.35 1.71 3.90
C ASP A 90 11.61 2.19 3.20
N ARG A 91 12.26 1.28 2.46
CA ARG A 91 13.48 1.56 1.72
C ARG A 91 13.59 0.68 0.49
N PHE A 92 14.16 1.24 -0.56
CA PHE A 92 14.54 0.50 -1.76
C PHE A 92 16.02 0.78 -2.09
N GLU A 93 16.82 -0.28 -2.18
CA GLU A 93 18.19 -0.23 -2.68
C GLU A 93 18.21 -0.69 -4.13
N PRO A 94 18.35 0.24 -5.12
CA PRO A 94 18.43 -0.15 -6.51
C PRO A 94 19.72 -0.94 -6.77
N ARG A 95 19.63 -1.96 -7.62
CA ARG A 95 20.78 -2.78 -8.03
C ARG A 95 21.76 -1.99 -8.90
N PHE A 96 21.24 -1.11 -9.75
CA PHE A 96 22.02 -0.33 -10.71
C PHE A 96 22.12 1.12 -10.24
N LYS A 97 23.31 1.72 -10.35
CA LYS A 97 23.61 3.07 -9.83
C LYS A 97 22.87 4.19 -10.56
N ASP A 98 22.42 3.94 -11.78
CA ASP A 98 21.63 4.81 -12.63
C ASP A 98 20.11 4.63 -12.46
N GLY A 99 19.68 3.65 -11.66
CA GLY A 99 18.27 3.50 -11.29
C GLY A 99 17.82 4.64 -10.37
N THR A 100 16.63 5.19 -10.61
CA THR A 100 16.10 6.35 -9.85
C THR A 100 15.87 6.04 -8.37
N GLY A 101 15.76 4.75 -8.00
CA GLY A 101 15.39 4.34 -6.66
C GLY A 101 13.94 4.68 -6.30
N ASP A 102 13.15 5.14 -7.27
CA ASP A 102 11.77 5.54 -7.04
C ASP A 102 10.90 4.34 -6.69
N PHE A 103 10.02 4.53 -5.71
CA PHE A 103 9.02 3.55 -5.35
C PHE A 103 7.78 4.23 -4.78
N THR A 104 6.70 3.46 -4.72
CA THR A 104 5.44 3.90 -4.09
C THR A 104 5.06 3.00 -2.94
N VAL A 105 4.28 3.52 -2.01
CA VAL A 105 3.54 2.72 -1.02
C VAL A 105 2.08 3.15 -1.09
N CYS A 106 1.18 2.19 -1.26
CA CYS A 106 -0.26 2.43 -1.26
C CYS A 106 -0.86 1.84 0.02
N TRP A 107 -1.26 2.71 0.96
CA TRP A 107 -1.98 2.30 2.15
C TRP A 107 -3.48 2.20 1.82
N GLN A 108 -3.95 0.98 1.61
CA GLN A 108 -5.33 0.66 1.28
C GLN A 108 -6.16 0.53 2.55
N PHE A 109 -7.22 1.34 2.67
CA PHE A 109 -8.13 1.31 3.80
C PHE A 109 -9.40 0.54 3.48
N ALA A 110 -10.14 0.15 4.52
CA ALA A 110 -11.38 -0.59 4.36
C ALA A 110 -12.47 0.27 3.67
N PRO A 111 -13.37 -0.31 2.85
CA PRO A 111 -14.37 0.44 2.08
C PRO A 111 -15.31 1.33 2.89
N ASP A 112 -15.60 0.91 4.12
CA ASP A 112 -16.45 1.62 5.08
C ASP A 112 -15.66 2.62 5.95
N SER A 113 -14.42 2.92 5.56
CA SER A 113 -13.60 3.95 6.20
C SER A 113 -13.76 5.28 5.47
N TRP A 114 -13.55 6.38 6.19
CA TRP A 114 -13.35 7.70 5.61
C TRP A 114 -12.08 8.31 6.19
N VAL A 115 -11.45 9.22 5.45
CA VAL A 115 -10.12 9.74 5.81
C VAL A 115 -10.15 11.26 5.88
N LYS A 116 -10.00 11.79 7.09
CA LYS A 116 -9.86 13.23 7.28
C LYS A 116 -8.43 13.67 7.04
N LYS A 117 -8.18 14.58 6.10
CA LYS A 117 -6.92 15.33 6.05
C LYS A 117 -6.89 16.37 7.16
N ILE A 118 -5.99 16.20 8.13
CA ILE A 118 -5.82 17.12 9.28
C ILE A 118 -4.77 18.19 8.98
N ALA A 119 -3.70 17.80 8.30
CA ALA A 119 -2.66 18.69 7.80
C ALA A 119 -2.10 18.13 6.48
N GLU A 120 -1.11 18.79 5.88
CA GLU A 120 -0.50 18.37 4.61
C GLU A 120 -0.09 16.88 4.62
N ARG A 121 0.53 16.44 5.73
CA ARG A 121 1.07 15.08 5.92
C ARG A 121 0.51 14.36 7.15
N LYS A 122 -0.68 14.77 7.60
CA LYS A 122 -1.35 14.19 8.77
C LYS A 122 -2.80 13.88 8.44
N PHE A 123 -3.19 12.64 8.68
CA PHE A 123 -4.51 12.11 8.31
C PHE A 123 -5.14 11.39 9.50
N SER A 124 -6.47 11.32 9.54
CA SER A 124 -7.22 10.53 10.51
C SER A 124 -8.12 9.56 9.76
N ILE A 125 -7.89 8.26 9.92
CA ILE A 125 -8.74 7.22 9.34
C ILE A 125 -9.79 6.86 10.39
N HIS A 126 -11.05 6.86 9.97
CA HIS A 126 -12.17 6.49 10.82
C HIS A 126 -12.92 5.33 10.21
N ARG A 127 -13.30 4.35 11.04
CA ARG A 127 -14.15 3.23 10.65
C ARG A 127 -14.92 2.75 11.88
N ALA A 128 -16.25 2.83 11.82
CA ALA A 128 -17.09 2.64 13.01
C ALA A 128 -16.55 3.47 14.19
N GLU A 129 -16.33 2.86 15.35
CA GLU A 129 -15.81 3.52 16.56
C GLU A 129 -14.27 3.58 16.61
N SER A 130 -13.57 3.05 15.60
CA SER A 130 -12.11 3.04 15.56
C SER A 130 -11.56 4.25 14.82
N THR A 131 -10.54 4.89 15.41
CA THR A 131 -9.80 6.00 14.80
C THR A 131 -8.29 5.78 14.91
N VAL A 132 -7.57 5.97 13.80
CA VAL A 132 -6.10 5.94 13.74
C VAL A 132 -5.59 7.19 13.04
N MET A 133 -4.60 7.83 13.65
CA MET A 133 -3.85 8.92 13.04
C MET A 133 -2.72 8.37 12.19
N ILE A 134 -2.56 8.91 10.99
CA ILE A 134 -1.39 8.69 10.14
C ILE A 134 -0.55 9.96 10.12
N GLU A 135 0.74 9.82 10.37
CA GLU A 135 1.74 10.86 10.18
C GLU A 135 2.76 10.39 9.16
N VAL A 136 2.95 11.18 8.11
CA VAL A 136 3.89 10.91 7.02
C VAL A 136 5.06 11.88 7.18
N ASP A 137 6.29 11.37 7.22
CA ASP A 137 7.47 12.24 7.36
C ASP A 137 7.74 13.05 6.07
N ASP A 138 8.71 13.96 6.12
CA ASP A 138 9.09 14.83 5.01
C ASP A 138 9.91 14.14 3.91
N SER A 139 10.38 12.92 4.15
CA SER A 139 11.16 12.15 3.18
C SER A 139 10.34 11.78 1.94
N TRP A 140 9.04 11.55 2.09
CA TRP A 140 8.14 11.25 0.98
C TRP A 140 7.99 12.47 0.06
N SER A 141 8.26 12.28 -1.23
CA SER A 141 8.22 13.37 -2.20
C SER A 141 6.80 13.78 -2.58
N VAL A 142 5.87 12.82 -2.60
CA VAL A 142 4.45 13.05 -2.92
C VAL A 142 3.58 12.27 -1.95
N VAL A 143 2.49 12.90 -1.49
CA VAL A 143 1.49 12.33 -0.58
C VAL A 143 0.10 12.61 -1.14
N GLU A 144 -0.59 11.59 -1.60
CA GLU A 144 -1.90 11.71 -2.26
C GLU A 144 -2.94 10.88 -1.52
N LEU A 145 -3.96 11.57 -0.99
CA LEU A 145 -5.15 10.93 -0.44
C LEU A 145 -6.19 10.79 -1.56
N PHE A 146 -6.71 9.58 -1.72
CA PHE A 146 -7.85 9.30 -2.58
C PHE A 146 -9.02 8.81 -1.75
N GLU A 147 -10.18 9.44 -1.97
CA GLU A 147 -11.45 9.02 -1.40
C GLU A 147 -12.40 8.65 -2.55
N PRO A 148 -13.11 7.51 -2.46
CA PRO A 148 -14.11 7.17 -3.47
C PRO A 148 -15.19 8.25 -3.46
N VAL A 149 -15.46 8.84 -4.64
CA VAL A 149 -16.57 9.79 -4.79
C VAL A 149 -17.86 9.03 -4.44
N GLY A 150 -18.53 9.45 -3.37
CA GLY A 150 -19.78 8.83 -2.97
C GLY A 150 -20.84 9.15 -4.01
N GLU A 151 -21.28 8.13 -4.78
CA GLU A 151 -22.60 8.10 -5.39
C GLU A 151 -22.95 6.69 -5.95
N GLU A 152 -24.03 6.16 -5.36
CA GLU A 152 -25.05 5.24 -5.88
C GLU A 152 -24.65 4.03 -6.75
N GLU A 153 -24.92 2.86 -6.18
CA GLU A 153 -24.99 1.52 -6.79
C GLU A 153 -23.68 0.89 -7.31
N PRO A 154 -23.52 -0.44 -7.19
CA PRO A 154 -22.39 -1.17 -7.72
C PRO A 154 -22.48 -1.17 -9.25
N ARG A 155 -21.93 -0.13 -9.89
CA ARG A 155 -21.83 -0.08 -11.35
C ARG A 155 -21.08 -1.33 -11.82
N ARG A 156 -21.73 -2.09 -12.71
CA ARG A 156 -21.19 -3.27 -13.42
C ARG A 156 -20.01 -2.95 -14.37
N SER A 157 -19.27 -1.88 -14.11
CA SER A 157 -18.09 -1.47 -14.87
C SER A 157 -17.12 -0.81 -13.90
N THR A 158 -16.05 -1.53 -13.57
CA THR A 158 -15.09 -1.29 -12.48
C THR A 158 -13.97 -0.33 -12.86
N ALA A 159 -14.14 0.47 -13.90
CA ALA A 159 -13.16 1.47 -14.31
C ALA A 159 -13.57 2.84 -13.76
N SER A 160 -12.64 3.54 -13.11
CA SER A 160 -12.77 4.99 -12.97
C SER A 160 -12.92 5.63 -14.38
N PRO A 161 -13.35 6.90 -14.51
CA PRO A 161 -13.38 7.59 -15.80
C PRO A 161 -12.02 7.59 -16.54
N SER A 162 -10.91 7.43 -15.82
CA SER A 162 -9.55 7.29 -16.37
C SER A 162 -9.14 5.84 -16.66
N GLY A 163 -10.01 4.87 -16.41
CA GLY A 163 -9.69 3.46 -16.48
C GLY A 163 -8.92 2.93 -15.27
N SER A 164 -8.54 3.75 -14.28
CA SER A 164 -7.73 3.28 -13.14
C SER A 164 -8.49 2.28 -12.27
N LEU A 165 -7.75 1.30 -11.74
CA LEU A 165 -8.25 0.32 -10.75
C LEU A 165 -7.74 0.64 -9.33
N GLU A 166 -6.97 1.72 -9.15
CA GLU A 166 -6.52 2.16 -7.83
C GLU A 166 -7.72 2.41 -6.89
N GLY A 167 -7.63 1.92 -5.65
CA GLY A 167 -8.71 1.98 -4.68
C GLY A 167 -9.82 0.95 -4.88
N ILE A 168 -9.79 0.12 -5.92
CA ILE A 168 -10.72 -1.02 -6.04
C ILE A 168 -10.23 -2.17 -5.17
N VAL A 169 -11.12 -2.65 -4.30
CA VAL A 169 -10.88 -3.80 -3.41
C VAL A 169 -11.99 -4.83 -3.53
N SER A 170 -11.75 -6.02 -3.00
CA SER A 170 -12.68 -7.14 -2.96
C SER A 170 -12.80 -7.70 -1.54
N PRO A 171 -13.78 -7.23 -0.75
CA PRO A 171 -13.96 -7.68 0.62
C PRO A 171 -14.50 -9.12 0.72
N ALA A 172 -15.11 -9.63 -0.34
CA ALA A 172 -15.64 -10.99 -0.42
C ALA A 172 -15.58 -11.52 -1.86
N PHE A 173 -15.65 -12.84 -2.03
CA PHE A 173 -15.59 -13.48 -3.35
C PHE A 173 -16.66 -12.92 -4.30
N ARG A 174 -16.23 -12.46 -5.49
CA ARG A 174 -17.04 -11.80 -6.52
C ARG A 174 -17.70 -10.48 -6.10
N GLN A 175 -17.36 -9.93 -4.93
CA GLN A 175 -17.77 -8.60 -4.50
C GLN A 175 -16.61 -7.64 -4.66
N VAL A 176 -16.86 -6.47 -5.26
CA VAL A 176 -15.88 -5.42 -5.47
C VAL A 176 -16.48 -4.07 -5.14
N CYS A 177 -15.66 -3.18 -4.60
CA CYS A 177 -16.07 -1.81 -4.27
C CYS A 177 -14.86 -0.86 -4.31
N GLY A 178 -15.14 0.43 -4.38
CA GLY A 178 -14.14 1.46 -4.14
C GLY A 178 -13.87 1.61 -2.64
N ALA A 179 -12.63 1.91 -2.29
CA ALA A 179 -12.19 2.14 -0.93
C ALA A 179 -11.10 3.24 -0.91
N PRO A 180 -11.04 4.05 0.16
CA PRO A 180 -10.04 5.10 0.24
C PRO A 180 -8.65 4.52 0.39
N PHE A 181 -7.65 5.26 -0.09
CA PHE A 181 -6.25 4.91 0.06
C PHE A 181 -5.36 6.14 0.16
N LEU A 182 -4.20 5.97 0.79
CA LEU A 182 -3.15 6.98 0.85
C LEU A 182 -1.95 6.48 0.06
N LYS A 183 -1.64 7.16 -1.05
CA LYS A 183 -0.49 6.84 -1.91
C LYS A 183 0.68 7.75 -1.60
N LEU A 184 1.82 7.15 -1.35
CA LEU A 184 3.07 7.82 -1.03
C LEU A 184 4.08 7.53 -2.14
N THR A 185 4.79 8.55 -2.63
CA THR A 185 5.84 8.38 -3.65
C THR A 185 7.18 8.83 -3.09
N ALA A 186 8.14 7.92 -3.14
CA ALA A 186 9.53 8.15 -2.80
C ALA A 186 10.32 8.51 -4.06
N ARG A 187 11.08 9.62 -4.01
CA ARG A 187 12.08 9.98 -5.01
C ARG A 187 13.42 10.26 -4.32
N PRO A 188 14.21 9.22 -4.00
CA PRO A 188 15.36 9.36 -3.12
C PRO A 188 16.41 10.34 -3.67
N GLY A 189 16.65 10.43 -4.99
CA GLY A 189 17.65 11.34 -5.55
C GLY A 189 18.99 11.25 -4.79
N ASP A 190 19.51 12.38 -4.29
CA ASP A 190 20.70 12.47 -3.41
C ASP A 190 20.38 12.47 -1.90
N LYS A 191 19.12 12.21 -1.53
CA LYS A 191 18.51 12.43 -0.20
C LYS A 191 17.92 11.10 0.35
N PRO A 192 17.38 11.04 1.60
CA PRO A 192 17.46 9.84 2.42
C PRO A 192 16.80 8.60 1.79
N CYS A 193 17.47 7.46 1.96
CA CYS A 193 17.01 6.16 1.47
C CYS A 193 15.96 5.50 2.37
N VAL A 194 15.44 6.19 3.39
CA VAL A 194 14.52 5.63 4.39
C VAL A 194 13.32 6.56 4.50
N PHE A 195 12.13 5.98 4.37
CA PHE A 195 10.88 6.72 4.29
C PHE A 195 9.91 6.27 5.36
N THR A 196 9.39 7.19 6.19
CA THR A 196 8.66 6.84 7.42
C THR A 196 7.18 7.18 7.34
N THR A 197 6.34 6.26 7.82
CA THR A 197 4.91 6.48 8.09
C THR A 197 4.60 5.96 9.48
N ALA A 198 3.96 6.78 10.33
CA ALA A 198 3.51 6.38 11.65
C ALA A 198 1.99 6.21 11.69
N PHE A 199 1.52 5.16 12.37
CA PHE A 199 0.13 4.86 12.66
C PHE A 199 -0.06 4.93 14.18
N LEU A 200 -0.79 5.93 14.65
CA LEU A 200 -1.01 6.18 16.08
C LEU A 200 -2.47 5.91 16.42
N ALA A 201 -2.72 5.16 17.48
CA ALA A 201 -4.05 5.06 18.05
C ALA A 201 -4.53 6.46 18.43
N SER A 202 -5.77 6.77 18.06
CA SER A 202 -6.44 7.97 18.54
C SER A 202 -7.48 7.56 19.57
N ALA A 203 -7.67 8.39 20.60
CA ALA A 203 -8.81 8.19 21.50
C ALA A 203 -10.11 8.25 20.68
N PRO A 204 -11.14 7.44 21.01
CA PRO A 204 -12.46 7.61 20.41
C PRO A 204 -12.93 9.05 20.63
N ALA A 205 -13.51 9.67 19.60
CA ALA A 205 -14.11 10.98 19.68
C ALA A 205 -15.38 10.97 20.54
#